data_AF-A0A2V6KUF2-F1
#
_entry.id   AF-A0A2V6KUF2-F1
#
_cell.length_a   1.000
_cell.length_b   1.000
_cell.length_c   1.000
_cell.angle_alpha   90.00
_cell.angle_beta   90.00
_cell.angle_gamma   90.00
#
_symmetry.space_group_name_H-M   'P 1'
#
loop_
_entity.id
_entity.type
_entity.pdbx_description
1 polymer ?
#
loop_
_entity_poly.entity_id
_entity_poly.type
_entity_poly.pdbx_seq_one_letter_code
_entity_poly.pdbx_strand_id
1 'polypeptide(L)'
;RAKSMPWKTATNDDATFKPADELAKIYFDQCGLKPGTDTVVYCRIGERSSHTWFVLTYLLGLANVRNYDGSWTEWGNKVGAPIEKSA
;
A
#
# COMPACT_ATOMS: atom_id res chain seq x y z
N ARG A 1 -11.31 0.23 7.60
CA ARG A 1 -10.90 1.56 7.07
C ARG A 1 -9.57 1.40 6.36
N ALA A 2 -9.35 2.06 5.22
CA ALA A 2 -8.04 2.06 4.57
C ALA A 2 -7.02 2.87 5.39
N LYS A 3 -5.74 2.52 5.31
CA LYS A 3 -4.64 3.28 5.89
C LYS A 3 -3.91 4.02 4.77
N SER A 4 -3.76 5.34 4.93
CA SER A 4 -3.03 6.17 3.96
C SER A 4 -1.54 6.12 4.27
N MET A 5 -0.75 5.57 3.35
CA MET A 5 0.70 5.56 3.43
C MET A 5 1.27 5.97 2.06
N PRO A 6 1.79 7.21 1.92
CA PRO A 6 2.35 7.67 0.65
C PRO A 6 3.52 6.78 0.21
N TRP A 7 3.53 6.30 -1.04
CA TRP A 7 4.54 5.35 -1.52
C TRP A 7 6.00 5.81 -1.32
N LYS A 8 6.24 7.14 -1.37
CA LYS A 8 7.55 7.77 -1.16
C LYS A 8 8.12 7.54 0.24
N THR A 9 7.31 7.18 1.24
CA THR A 9 7.84 6.87 2.59
C THR A 9 8.74 5.64 2.59
N ALA A 10 8.63 4.76 1.58
CA ALA A 10 9.46 3.57 1.43
C ALA A 10 10.79 3.82 0.69
N THR A 11 11.07 5.06 0.27
CA THR A 11 12.28 5.43 -0.47
C THR A 11 13.17 6.39 0.31
N ASN A 12 14.47 6.30 0.09
CA ASN A 12 15.45 7.31 0.52
C ASN A 12 15.41 8.53 -0.42
N ASP A 13 16.17 9.58 -0.08
CA ASP A 13 16.25 10.80 -0.88
C ASP A 13 16.87 10.58 -2.27
N ASP A 14 17.73 9.57 -2.41
CA ASP A 14 18.32 9.12 -3.68
C ASP A 14 17.42 8.14 -4.46
N ALA A 15 16.17 7.97 -4.03
CA ALA A 15 15.16 7.07 -4.59
C ALA A 15 15.45 5.56 -4.45
N THR A 16 16.49 5.16 -3.71
CA THR A 16 16.66 3.75 -3.35
C THR A 16 15.60 3.30 -2.33
N PHE A 17 15.31 2.00 -2.27
CA PHE A 17 14.45 1.47 -1.21
C PHE A 17 15.12 1.63 0.15
N LYS A 18 14.30 1.89 1.17
CA LYS A 18 14.74 1.83 2.56
C LYS A 18 15.15 0.40 2.95
N PRO A 19 16.03 0.24 3.95
CA PRO A 19 16.33 -1.06 4.55
C PRO A 19 15.07 -1.78 5.04
N ALA A 20 15.09 -3.12 5.02
CA ALA A 20 13.93 -3.94 5.35
C ALA A 20 13.39 -3.70 6.77
N ASP A 21 14.23 -3.37 7.75
CA ASP A 21 13.83 -3.06 9.12
C ASP A 21 13.11 -1.71 9.24
N GLU A 22 13.53 -0.69 8.47
CA GLU A 22 12.79 0.58 8.36
C GLU A 22 11.44 0.38 7.67
N LEU A 23 11.42 -0.39 6.59
CA LEU A 23 10.18 -0.73 5.87
C LEU A 23 9.21 -1.49 6.79
N ALA A 24 9.70 -2.44 7.58
CA ALA A 24 8.90 -3.17 8.56
C ALA A 24 8.26 -2.22 9.58
N LYS A 25 9.02 -1.25 10.12
CA LYS A 25 8.46 -0.25 11.04
C LYS A 25 7.36 0.59 10.39
N ILE A 26 7.57 1.04 9.15
CA ILE A 26 6.56 1.81 8.41
C ILE A 26 5.27 1.01 8.23
N TYR A 27 5.37 -0.24 7.78
CA TYR A 27 4.20 -1.01 7.37
C TYR A 27 3.56 -1.83 8.50
N PHE A 28 4.33 -2.39 9.43
CA PHE A 28 3.80 -3.17 10.54
C PHE A 28 3.36 -2.28 11.69
N ASP A 29 4.17 -1.28 12.06
CA ASP A 29 3.85 -0.47 13.25
C ASP A 29 2.84 0.63 12.91
N GLN A 30 3.04 1.38 11.81
CA GLN A 30 2.17 2.52 11.49
C GLN A 30 0.88 2.11 10.77
N CYS A 31 0.96 1.12 9.88
CA CYS A 31 -0.22 0.61 9.16
C CYS A 31 -0.90 -0.57 9.87
N GLY A 32 -0.27 -1.18 10.88
CA GLY A 32 -0.83 -2.32 11.61
C GLY A 32 -0.92 -3.59 10.77
N LEU A 33 -0.12 -3.71 9.70
CA LEU A 33 -0.09 -4.92 8.88
C LEU A 33 0.54 -6.07 9.66
N LYS A 34 -0.04 -7.25 9.54
CA LYS A 34 0.46 -8.47 10.17
C LYS A 34 0.77 -9.53 9.11
N PRO A 35 1.88 -10.27 9.23
CA PRO A 35 2.13 -11.43 8.39
C PRO A 35 0.93 -12.39 8.37
N GLY A 36 0.62 -12.95 7.21
CA GLY A 36 -0.53 -13.85 7.00
C GLY A 36 -1.88 -13.16 6.82
N THR A 37 -1.95 -11.82 6.89
CA THR A 37 -3.18 -11.08 6.62
C THR A 37 -3.28 -10.73 5.13
N ASP A 38 -4.45 -10.99 4.53
CA ASP A 38 -4.77 -10.53 3.18
C ASP A 38 -4.68 -9.00 3.10
N THR A 39 -3.82 -8.51 2.21
CA THR A 39 -3.54 -7.08 2.04
C THR A 39 -3.86 -6.65 0.61
N VAL A 40 -4.58 -5.54 0.46
CA VAL A 40 -4.84 -4.91 -0.84
C VAL A 40 -4.25 -3.51 -0.82
N VAL A 41 -3.43 -3.19 -1.82
CA VAL A 41 -2.88 -1.85 -2.02
C VAL A 41 -3.51 -1.22 -3.25
N TYR A 42 -3.72 0.10 -3.20
CA TYR A 42 -4.32 0.87 -4.30
C TYR A 42 -3.76 2.30 -4.30
N CYS A 43 -3.86 2.98 -5.44
CA CYS A 43 -3.54 4.39 -5.57
C CYS A 43 -4.60 5.11 -6.41
N ARG A 44 -4.18 5.82 -7.47
CA ARG A 44 -5.10 6.39 -8.47
C ARG A 44 -5.36 5.41 -9.62
N ILE A 45 -4.31 4.83 -10.21
CA ILE A 45 -4.33 3.98 -11.43
C ILE A 45 -3.36 2.78 -11.35
N GLY A 46 -3.13 2.23 -10.16
CA GLY A 46 -2.24 1.06 -10.00
C GLY A 46 -0.73 1.34 -10.02
N GLU A 47 -0.25 2.38 -10.74
CA GLU A 47 1.19 2.61 -10.98
C GLU A 47 2.05 2.72 -9.69
N ARG A 48 1.58 3.52 -8.73
CA ARG A 48 2.28 3.80 -7.46
C ARG A 48 1.99 2.73 -6.42
N SER A 49 0.85 2.05 -6.52
CA SER A 49 0.54 0.92 -5.65
C SER A 49 1.31 -0.34 -6.04
N SER A 50 1.74 -0.48 -7.30
CA SER A 50 2.71 -1.52 -7.70
C SER A 50 4.03 -1.40 -6.93
N HIS A 51 4.52 -0.18 -6.69
CA HIS A 51 5.72 0.05 -5.89
C HIS A 51 5.55 -0.48 -4.46
N THR A 52 4.47 -0.10 -3.78
CA THR A 52 4.19 -0.59 -2.42
C THR A 52 3.89 -2.09 -2.40
N TRP A 53 3.19 -2.62 -3.41
CA TRP A 53 2.98 -4.06 -3.57
C TRP A 53 4.31 -4.82 -3.65
N PHE A 54 5.27 -4.31 -4.42
CA PHE A 54 6.60 -4.91 -4.52
C PHE A 54 7.33 -4.92 -3.18
N VAL A 55 7.30 -3.78 -2.46
CA VAL A 55 7.91 -3.66 -1.12
C VAL A 55 7.33 -4.71 -0.16
N LEU A 56 5.99 -4.77 -0.05
CA LEU A 56 5.34 -5.69 0.88
C LEU A 56 5.58 -7.16 0.51
N THR A 57 5.52 -7.49 -0.78
CA THR A 57 5.61 -8.88 -1.25
C THR A 57 7.05 -9.39 -1.24
N TYR A 58 7.99 -8.63 -1.82
CA TYR A 58 9.34 -9.12 -2.09
C TYR A 58 10.38 -8.66 -1.08
N LEU A 59 10.25 -7.45 -0.54
CA LEU A 59 11.22 -6.95 0.45
C LEU A 59 10.84 -7.34 1.88
N LEU A 60 9.55 -7.43 2.18
CA LEU A 60 9.03 -7.81 3.50
C LEU A 60 8.43 -9.23 3.55
N GLY A 61 8.30 -9.90 2.40
CA GLY A 61 7.92 -11.32 2.35
C GLY A 61 6.45 -11.62 2.68
N LEU A 62 5.52 -10.68 2.51
CA LEU A 62 4.10 -10.94 2.74
C LEU A 62 3.52 -11.79 1.60
N ALA A 63 2.93 -12.93 1.94
CA ALA A 63 2.42 -13.88 0.94
C ALA A 63 1.14 -13.43 0.22
N ASN A 64 0.25 -12.68 0.89
CA ASN A 64 -1.11 -12.41 0.40
C ASN A 64 -1.33 -10.91 0.09
N VAL A 65 -0.46 -10.31 -0.73
CA VAL A 65 -0.58 -8.91 -1.14
C VAL A 65 -1.09 -8.82 -2.58
N ARG A 66 -2.18 -8.09 -2.80
CA ARG A 66 -2.75 -7.82 -4.12
C ARG A 66 -2.66 -6.33 -4.46
N ASN A 67 -2.29 -6.02 -5.69
CA ASN A 67 -2.41 -4.67 -6.23
C ASN A 67 -3.76 -4.51 -6.91
N TYR A 68 -4.57 -3.56 -6.46
CA TYR A 68 -5.83 -3.20 -7.11
C TYR A 68 -5.58 -2.11 -8.16
N ASP A 69 -5.42 -2.52 -9.40
CA ASP A 69 -5.01 -1.69 -10.53
C ASP A 69 -6.05 -0.64 -10.92
N GLY A 70 -7.35 -0.99 -10.91
CA GLY A 70 -8.44 -0.04 -11.14
C GLY A 70 -8.46 1.12 -10.13
N SER A 71 -7.99 0.84 -8.91
CA SER A 71 -7.63 1.85 -7.90
C SER A 71 -8.76 2.87 -7.67
N TRP A 72 -8.42 4.09 -7.24
CA TRP A 72 -9.43 5.12 -6.98
C TRP A 72 -10.14 5.62 -8.24
N THR A 73 -9.52 5.56 -9.42
CA THR A 73 -10.22 5.94 -10.67
C THR A 73 -11.39 5.03 -10.96
N GLU A 74 -11.28 3.73 -10.66
CA GLU A 74 -12.41 2.81 -10.77
C GLU A 74 -13.37 2.97 -9.58
N TRP A 75 -12.85 2.83 -8.35
CA TRP A 75 -13.71 2.80 -7.15
C TRP A 75 -14.49 4.09 -6.95
N GLY A 76 -13.85 5.24 -7.17
CA GLY A 76 -14.48 6.55 -7.05
C GLY A 76 -15.54 6.84 -8.10
N ASN A 77 -15.57 6.09 -9.21
CA ASN A 77 -16.59 6.20 -10.26
C ASN A 77 -17.63 5.06 -10.21
N LYS A 78 -17.45 4.08 -9.32
CA LYS A 78 -18.38 2.94 -9.20
C LYS A 78 -19.65 3.36 -8.48
N VAL A 79 -20.79 3.22 -9.16
CA VAL A 79 -22.11 3.52 -8.60
C VAL A 79 -22.36 2.67 -7.35
N GLY A 80 -22.75 3.33 -6.25
CA GLY A 80 -23.08 2.66 -4.99
C GLY A 80 -21.88 2.13 -4.19
N ALA A 81 -20.64 2.40 -4.60
CA ALA A 81 -19.48 2.01 -3.83
C ALA A 81 -19.39 2.78 -2.50
N PRO A 82 -19.14 2.11 -1.36
CA PRO A 82 -18.99 2.80 -0.09
C PRO A 82 -17.70 3.65 -0.10
N ILE A 83 -17.83 4.89 0.38
CA ILE A 83 -16.73 5.84 0.51
C ILE A 83 -16.74 6.40 1.92
N GLU A 84 -15.58 6.37 2.57
CA GLU A 84 -15.34 7.03 3.83
C GLU A 84 -14.58 8.34 3.59
N LYS A 85 -15.04 9.44 4.17
CA LYS A 85 -14.32 10.72 4.18
C LYS A 85 -13.76 10.96 5.58
N SER A 86 -12.64 11.66 5.67
CA SER A 86 -12.17 12.23 6.93
C SER A 86 -13.27 13.12 7.52
N ALA A 87 -13.46 13.07 8.84
CA ALA A 87 -14.22 14.09 9.56
C ALA A 87 -13.45 15.41 9.58
#